data_AF-K5WSZ5-F1
#
_entry.id   AF-K5WSZ5-F1
#
_cell.length_a   1.000
_cell.length_b   1.000
_cell.length_c   1.000
_cell.angle_alpha   90.00
_cell.angle_beta   90.00
_cell.angle_gamma   90.00
#
_symmetry.space_group_name_H-M   'P 1'
#
loop_
_entity.id
_entity.type
_entity.pdbx_description
1 polymer ?
#
loop_
_entity_poly.entity_id
_entity_poly.type
_entity_poly.pdbx_seq_one_letter_code
_entity_poly.pdbx_strand_id
1 'polypeptide(L)'
;MGNASPRRLHRHVVTAINVAKTSFGHTAVATQVHIALWTALCIFIDDFEIDTGAVAAFAERFHAGQSQLHPLLDVFAGTLRDMPKFFHPYGAASIVSNTIQYVVCTLFDKEAENMEVHPAARDYPVYKRSRNGIGEAYSYCIFDKVHFPNVSTHIQVVPDLLSFYKEALVGEKNNFIHDRARVTGKDIEASLMDTMEDVVDLVNRARQILQGEGEKQAWESFIVGYVAFHFVSPRYKLEELFNDAE
;
A
#
# COMPACT_ATOMS: atom_id res chain seq x y z
N MET A 1 -15.25 12.08 -17.34
CA MET A 1 -14.92 10.86 -16.56
C MET A 1 -14.74 9.76 -17.60
N GLY A 2 -13.51 9.24 -17.75
CA GLY A 2 -13.23 8.16 -18.71
C GLY A 2 -14.01 6.89 -18.39
N ASN A 3 -13.90 5.88 -19.27
CA ASN A 3 -14.76 4.68 -19.39
C ASN A 3 -14.96 3.78 -18.14
N ALA A 4 -14.60 4.20 -16.94
CA ALA A 4 -14.87 3.50 -15.68
C ALA A 4 -16.36 3.55 -15.32
N SER A 5 -16.98 2.40 -15.09
CA SER A 5 -18.38 2.30 -14.67
C SER A 5 -18.58 2.98 -13.30
N PRO A 6 -19.65 3.77 -13.08
CA PRO A 6 -19.97 4.38 -11.78
C PRO A 6 -19.97 3.39 -10.60
N ARG A 7 -20.36 2.13 -10.85
CA ARG A 7 -20.41 1.07 -9.84
C ARG A 7 -19.02 0.61 -9.40
N ARG A 8 -18.03 0.62 -10.31
CA ARG A 8 -16.63 0.28 -9.98
C ARG A 8 -15.95 1.43 -9.25
N LEU A 9 -16.15 2.67 -9.73
CA LEU A 9 -15.73 3.88 -9.04
C LEU A 9 -16.19 3.90 -7.58
N HIS A 10 -17.46 3.54 -7.33
CA HIS A 10 -18.02 3.48 -5.98
C HIS A 10 -17.29 2.46 -5.08
N ARG A 11 -16.99 1.25 -5.58
CA ARG A 11 -16.32 0.21 -4.77
C ARG A 11 -14.93 0.63 -4.34
N HIS A 12 -14.14 1.21 -5.24
CA HIS A 12 -12.77 1.63 -4.94
C HIS A 12 -12.73 2.76 -3.93
N VAL A 13 -13.65 3.73 -4.08
CA VAL A 13 -13.81 4.81 -3.10
C VAL A 13 -14.23 4.27 -1.73
N VAL A 14 -15.16 3.30 -1.67
CA VAL A 14 -15.57 2.69 -0.39
C VAL A 14 -14.40 1.97 0.28
N THR A 15 -13.64 1.15 -0.46
CA THR A 15 -12.44 0.48 0.07
C THR A 15 -11.42 1.49 0.59
N ALA A 16 -11.17 2.55 -0.16
CA ALA A 16 -10.23 3.60 0.22
C ALA A 16 -10.66 4.39 1.47
N ILE A 17 -11.96 4.69 1.60
CA ILE A 17 -12.52 5.30 2.81
C ILE A 17 -12.38 4.35 3.99
N ASN A 18 -12.66 3.06 3.81
CA ASN A 18 -12.58 2.08 4.88
C ASN A 18 -11.16 1.98 5.42
N VAL A 19 -10.14 1.82 4.56
CA VAL A 19 -8.74 1.78 5.03
C VAL A 19 -8.31 3.10 5.66
N ALA A 20 -8.69 4.24 5.08
CA ALA A 20 -8.38 5.56 5.66
C ALA A 20 -8.95 5.73 7.07
N LYS A 21 -10.23 5.41 7.26
CA LYS A 21 -10.92 5.60 8.54
C LYS A 21 -10.49 4.61 9.61
N THR A 22 -10.25 3.37 9.22
CA THR A 22 -9.88 2.31 10.17
C THR A 22 -8.41 2.40 10.55
N SER A 23 -7.51 2.48 9.56
CA SER A 23 -6.06 2.40 9.77
C SER A 23 -5.44 3.74 10.14
N PHE A 24 -6.07 4.87 9.78
CA PHE A 24 -5.54 6.21 10.05
C PHE A 24 -6.53 7.06 10.85
N GLY A 25 -7.41 6.42 11.63
CA GLY A 25 -8.45 7.07 12.42
C GLY A 25 -7.92 8.06 13.47
N HIS A 26 -6.66 7.91 13.89
CA HIS A 26 -5.96 8.82 14.80
C HIS A 26 -5.50 10.13 14.14
N THR A 27 -5.40 10.17 12.80
CA THR A 27 -5.00 11.38 12.07
C THR A 27 -6.18 12.35 11.91
N ALA A 28 -5.90 13.62 11.58
CA ALA A 28 -6.96 14.60 11.31
C ALA A 28 -7.88 14.15 10.15
N VAL A 29 -9.18 14.48 10.22
CA VAL A 29 -10.17 14.08 9.19
C VAL A 29 -9.75 14.52 7.78
N ALA A 30 -9.18 15.71 7.63
CA ALA A 30 -8.67 16.19 6.34
C ALA A 30 -7.55 15.30 5.80
N THR A 31 -6.66 14.80 6.68
CA THR A 31 -5.60 13.84 6.33
C THR A 31 -6.22 12.50 5.91
N GLN A 32 -7.21 11.99 6.64
CA GLN A 32 -7.93 10.77 6.28
C GLN A 32 -8.60 10.87 4.89
N VAL A 33 -9.25 12.00 4.59
CA VAL A 33 -9.86 12.25 3.28
C VAL A 33 -8.80 12.28 2.18
N HIS A 34 -7.65 12.89 2.45
CA HIS A 34 -6.55 12.94 1.49
C HIS A 34 -5.95 11.53 1.23
N ILE A 35 -5.74 10.75 2.28
CA ILE A 35 -5.31 9.35 2.20
C ILE A 35 -6.32 8.55 1.38
N ALA A 36 -7.63 8.65 1.69
CA ALA A 36 -8.67 7.95 0.95
C ALA A 36 -8.70 8.32 -0.55
N LEU A 37 -8.54 9.60 -0.89
CA LEU A 37 -8.49 10.03 -2.28
C LEU A 37 -7.28 9.44 -3.01
N TRP A 38 -6.09 9.52 -2.39
CA TRP A 38 -4.87 8.94 -2.93
C TRP A 38 -4.97 7.42 -3.10
N THR A 39 -5.46 6.71 -2.08
CA THR A 39 -5.67 5.26 -2.11
C THR A 39 -6.65 4.85 -3.22
N ALA A 40 -7.78 5.54 -3.36
CA ALA A 40 -8.75 5.23 -4.42
C ALA A 40 -8.11 5.34 -5.81
N LEU A 41 -7.31 6.39 -6.03
CA LEU A 41 -6.57 6.61 -7.28
C LEU A 41 -5.49 5.57 -7.54
N CYS A 42 -4.81 5.06 -6.50
CA CYS A 42 -3.91 3.92 -6.64
C CYS A 42 -4.67 2.66 -7.09
N ILE A 43 -5.81 2.35 -6.44
CA ILE A 43 -6.65 1.19 -6.80
C ILE A 43 -7.15 1.29 -8.25
N PHE A 44 -7.53 2.49 -8.72
CA PHE A 44 -7.93 2.69 -10.12
C PHE A 44 -6.83 2.34 -11.13
N ILE A 45 -5.57 2.59 -10.76
CA ILE A 45 -4.40 2.26 -11.58
C ILE A 45 -4.14 0.74 -11.52
N ASP A 46 -4.21 0.15 -10.33
CA ASP A 46 -4.02 -1.29 -10.08
C ASP A 46 -4.98 -2.16 -10.91
N ASP A 47 -6.27 -1.81 -10.89
CA ASP A 47 -7.33 -2.54 -11.57
C ASP A 47 -7.36 -2.26 -13.10
N PHE A 48 -6.40 -1.50 -13.63
CA PHE A 48 -6.32 -1.08 -15.03
C PHE A 48 -7.60 -0.44 -15.56
N GLU A 49 -8.27 0.37 -14.73
CA GLU A 49 -9.47 1.12 -15.15
C GLU A 49 -9.13 2.34 -16.01
N ILE A 50 -7.83 2.65 -16.13
CA ILE A 50 -7.26 3.70 -16.96
C ILE A 50 -6.47 3.03 -18.10
N ASP A 51 -6.51 3.64 -19.29
CA ASP A 51 -5.73 3.22 -20.44
C ASP A 51 -4.24 3.04 -20.07
N THR A 52 -3.65 1.90 -20.41
CA THR A 52 -2.27 1.58 -20.03
C THR A 52 -1.25 2.51 -20.66
N GLY A 53 -1.51 3.05 -21.86
CA GLY A 53 -0.66 4.06 -22.48
C GLY A 53 -0.68 5.39 -21.71
N ALA A 54 -1.84 5.78 -21.20
CA ALA A 54 -1.98 6.94 -20.31
C ALA A 54 -1.22 6.74 -18.99
N VAL A 55 -1.31 5.54 -18.39
CA VAL A 55 -0.55 5.19 -17.17
C VAL A 55 0.96 5.16 -17.45
N ALA A 56 1.40 4.64 -18.61
CA ALA A 56 2.81 4.55 -18.97
C ALA A 56 3.47 5.93 -19.11
N ALA A 57 2.73 6.90 -19.63
CA ALA A 57 3.20 8.27 -19.74
C ALA A 57 3.19 9.05 -18.40
N PHE A 58 2.59 8.49 -17.33
CA PHE A 58 2.34 9.24 -16.11
C PHE A 58 3.60 9.82 -15.48
N ALA A 59 4.61 8.98 -15.28
CA ALA A 59 5.83 9.35 -14.56
C ALA A 59 6.60 10.46 -15.32
N GLU A 60 6.79 10.32 -16.62
CA GLU A 60 7.48 11.33 -17.44
C GLU A 60 6.75 12.68 -17.39
N ARG A 61 5.43 12.65 -17.60
CA ARG A 61 4.60 13.88 -17.62
C ARG A 61 4.53 14.54 -16.24
N PHE A 62 4.49 13.75 -15.17
CA PHE A 62 4.52 14.25 -13.80
C PHE A 62 5.81 15.02 -13.53
N HIS A 63 6.97 14.45 -13.86
CA HIS A 63 8.26 15.11 -13.69
C HIS A 63 8.42 16.35 -14.59
N ALA A 64 7.87 16.31 -15.80
CA ALA A 64 7.88 17.43 -16.73
C ALA A 64 6.86 18.54 -16.38
N GLY A 65 6.02 18.35 -15.36
CA GLY A 65 4.96 19.30 -15.00
C GLY A 65 3.86 19.43 -16.05
N GLN A 66 3.68 18.41 -16.89
CA GLN A 66 2.69 18.40 -17.97
C GLN A 66 1.34 17.83 -17.48
N SER A 67 0.24 18.27 -18.09
CA SER A 67 -1.08 17.67 -17.88
C SER A 67 -1.05 16.18 -18.21
N GLN A 68 -1.75 15.35 -17.45
CA GLN A 68 -1.78 13.92 -17.66
C GLN A 68 -2.69 13.54 -18.84
N LEU A 69 -2.52 12.32 -19.37
CA LEU A 69 -3.31 11.84 -20.51
C LEU A 69 -4.72 11.36 -20.12
N HIS A 70 -5.06 11.45 -18.84
CA HIS A 70 -6.37 11.05 -18.34
C HIS A 70 -6.80 11.95 -17.15
N PRO A 71 -8.07 12.38 -17.06
CA PRO A 71 -8.52 13.27 -15.99
C PRO A 71 -8.32 12.73 -14.55
N LEU A 72 -8.45 11.41 -14.35
CA LEU A 72 -8.15 10.83 -13.02
C LEU A 72 -6.66 10.89 -12.69
N LEU A 73 -5.78 10.81 -13.70
CA LEU A 73 -4.34 10.97 -13.50
C LEU A 73 -3.98 12.44 -13.23
N ASP A 74 -4.71 13.41 -13.80
CA ASP A 74 -4.55 14.83 -13.42
C ASP A 74 -4.91 15.07 -11.95
N VAL A 75 -6.03 14.48 -11.51
CA VAL A 75 -6.42 14.51 -10.08
C VAL A 75 -5.34 13.83 -9.24
N PHE A 76 -4.83 12.68 -9.66
CA PHE A 76 -3.77 11.96 -8.95
C PHE A 76 -2.49 12.77 -8.82
N ALA A 77 -2.02 13.37 -9.91
CA ALA A 77 -0.88 14.29 -9.89
C ALA A 77 -1.12 15.50 -8.97
N GLY A 78 -2.36 16.01 -8.91
CA GLY A 78 -2.78 17.03 -7.93
C GLY A 78 -2.68 16.55 -6.48
N THR A 79 -3.24 15.38 -6.19
CA THR A 79 -3.18 14.74 -4.87
C THR A 79 -1.74 14.54 -4.41
N LEU A 80 -0.85 14.06 -5.29
CA LEU A 80 0.57 13.89 -4.97
C LEU A 80 1.28 15.21 -4.65
N ARG A 81 0.99 16.28 -5.42
CA ARG A 81 1.54 17.62 -5.15
C ARG A 81 1.07 18.20 -3.82
N ASP A 82 -0.06 17.74 -3.31
CA ASP A 82 -0.65 18.18 -2.06
C ASP A 82 -0.14 17.42 -0.82
N MET A 83 0.65 16.35 -0.98
CA MET A 83 1.22 15.57 0.14
C MET A 83 1.94 16.43 1.20
N PRO A 84 2.75 17.46 0.85
CA PRO A 84 3.39 18.34 1.84
C PRO A 84 2.39 19.15 2.69
N LYS A 85 1.12 19.25 2.29
CA LYS A 85 0.07 19.86 3.12
C LYS A 85 -0.29 19.01 4.34
N PHE A 86 -0.03 17.70 4.31
CA PHE A 86 -0.46 16.75 5.33
C PHE A 86 0.71 16.05 6.05
N PHE A 87 1.83 15.84 5.37
CA PHE A 87 2.97 15.08 5.89
C PHE A 87 4.24 15.92 5.97
N HIS A 88 5.17 15.51 6.84
CA HIS A 88 6.48 16.14 6.95
C HIS A 88 7.19 16.13 5.59
N PRO A 89 7.98 17.16 5.19
CA PRO A 89 8.58 17.22 3.85
C PRO A 89 9.31 15.95 3.41
N TYR A 90 10.03 15.31 4.32
CA TYR A 90 10.66 14.01 4.06
C TYR A 90 9.62 12.93 3.72
N GLY A 91 8.62 12.73 4.58
CA GLY A 91 7.57 11.72 4.35
C GLY A 91 6.75 12.02 3.10
N ALA A 92 6.42 13.29 2.83
CA ALA A 92 5.73 13.70 1.62
C ALA A 92 6.53 13.35 0.36
N ALA A 93 7.83 13.64 0.33
CA ALA A 93 8.71 13.29 -0.79
C ALA A 93 8.80 11.76 -0.97
N SER A 94 8.89 11.00 0.13
CA SER A 94 8.91 9.54 0.10
C SER A 94 7.59 8.95 -0.40
N ILE A 95 6.44 9.47 0.02
CA ILE A 95 5.12 9.06 -0.48
C ILE A 95 5.02 9.28 -1.98
N VAL A 96 5.38 10.48 -2.46
CA VAL A 96 5.33 10.81 -3.89
C VAL A 96 6.26 9.89 -4.69
N SER A 97 7.50 9.70 -4.23
CA SER A 97 8.49 8.85 -4.91
C SER A 97 8.02 7.40 -4.99
N ASN A 98 7.54 6.85 -3.86
CA ASN A 98 7.00 5.49 -3.81
C ASN A 98 5.74 5.33 -4.67
N THR A 99 4.89 6.36 -4.73
CA THR A 99 3.69 6.30 -5.57
C THR A 99 4.03 6.30 -7.06
N ILE A 100 4.99 7.11 -7.50
CA ILE A 100 5.43 7.09 -8.90
C ILE A 100 6.06 5.73 -9.23
N GLN A 101 6.89 5.20 -8.33
CA GLN A 101 7.48 3.88 -8.48
C GLN A 101 6.42 2.79 -8.57
N TYR A 102 5.38 2.85 -7.74
CA TYR A 102 4.23 1.96 -7.77
C TYR A 102 3.55 1.97 -9.14
N VAL A 103 3.23 3.14 -9.71
CA VAL A 103 2.59 3.25 -11.03
C VAL A 103 3.40 2.55 -12.13
N VAL A 104 4.72 2.74 -12.12
CA VAL A 104 5.62 2.09 -13.09
C VAL A 104 5.66 0.57 -12.87
N CYS A 105 5.71 0.13 -11.61
CA CYS A 105 5.74 -1.30 -11.27
C CYS A 105 4.42 -2.00 -11.61
N THR A 106 3.27 -1.37 -11.42
CA THR A 106 1.96 -1.95 -11.80
C THR A 106 1.92 -2.28 -13.29
N LEU A 107 2.46 -1.41 -14.15
CA LEU A 107 2.56 -1.70 -15.58
C LEU A 107 3.53 -2.84 -15.87
N PHE A 108 4.70 -2.81 -15.25
CA PHE A 108 5.69 -3.88 -15.40
C PHE A 108 5.14 -5.24 -14.96
N ASP A 109 4.41 -5.31 -13.85
CA ASP A 109 3.82 -6.55 -13.36
C ASP A 109 2.80 -7.14 -14.34
N LYS A 110 2.07 -6.28 -15.07
CA LYS A 110 1.18 -6.71 -16.15
C LYS A 110 1.95 -7.24 -17.37
N GLU A 111 3.02 -6.57 -17.76
CA GLU A 111 3.88 -7.02 -18.86
C GLU A 111 4.59 -8.34 -18.53
N ALA A 112 4.96 -8.51 -17.25
CA ALA A 112 5.67 -9.66 -16.73
C ALA A 112 4.75 -10.72 -16.08
N GLU A 113 3.44 -10.70 -16.35
CA GLU A 113 2.46 -11.61 -15.71
C GLU A 113 2.79 -13.10 -15.93
N ASN A 114 3.41 -13.41 -17.07
CA ASN A 114 3.85 -14.77 -17.46
C ASN A 114 5.35 -15.01 -17.21
N MET A 115 6.06 -14.09 -16.57
CA MET A 115 7.48 -14.24 -16.29
C MET A 115 7.70 -15.24 -15.15
N GLU A 116 8.47 -16.29 -15.42
CA GLU A 116 8.88 -17.22 -14.37
C GLU A 116 9.99 -16.62 -13.49
N VAL A 117 9.76 -16.60 -12.18
CA VAL A 117 10.79 -16.20 -11.21
C VAL A 117 11.83 -17.31 -11.07
N HIS A 118 13.07 -16.99 -11.43
CA HIS A 118 14.19 -17.94 -11.33
C HIS A 118 14.45 -18.34 -9.87
N PRO A 119 14.67 -19.63 -9.53
CA PRO A 119 14.87 -20.07 -8.14
C PRO A 119 16.07 -19.42 -7.42
N ALA A 120 17.10 -19.01 -8.16
CA ALA A 120 18.25 -18.30 -7.58
C ALA A 120 17.97 -16.82 -7.25
N ALA A 121 16.84 -16.25 -7.67
CA ALA A 121 16.48 -14.86 -7.43
C ALA A 121 15.87 -14.67 -6.02
N ARG A 122 16.62 -15.05 -4.98
CA ARG A 122 16.12 -15.15 -3.59
C ARG A 122 15.56 -13.85 -3.02
N ASP A 123 16.17 -12.72 -3.37
CA ASP A 123 15.76 -11.40 -2.88
C ASP A 123 14.65 -10.76 -3.74
N TYR A 124 14.37 -11.33 -4.92
CA TYR A 124 13.42 -10.77 -5.87
C TYR A 124 12.00 -10.63 -5.32
N PRO A 125 11.42 -11.60 -4.57
CA PRO A 125 10.06 -11.46 -4.06
C PRO A 125 9.91 -10.26 -3.11
N VAL A 126 10.87 -10.05 -2.21
CA VAL A 126 10.89 -8.91 -1.28
C VAL A 126 11.09 -7.61 -2.04
N TYR A 127 12.03 -7.58 -2.99
CA TYR A 127 12.31 -6.40 -3.82
C TYR A 127 11.11 -6.00 -4.71
N LYS A 128 10.48 -6.97 -5.37
CA LYS A 128 9.27 -6.77 -6.18
C LYS A 128 8.17 -6.19 -5.29
N ARG A 129 7.93 -6.82 -4.13
CA ARG A 129 6.87 -6.41 -3.21
C ARG A 129 7.09 -5.03 -2.60
N SER A 130 8.33 -4.67 -2.26
CA SER A 130 8.63 -3.33 -1.74
C SER A 130 8.32 -2.21 -2.74
N ARG A 131 8.29 -2.52 -4.05
CA ARG A 131 8.00 -1.54 -5.10
C ARG A 131 6.54 -1.54 -5.55
N ASN A 132 5.93 -2.71 -5.71
CA ASN A 132 4.54 -2.82 -6.17
C ASN A 132 3.50 -2.77 -5.04
N GLY A 133 3.94 -2.87 -3.78
CA GLY A 133 3.03 -2.94 -2.63
C GLY A 133 2.69 -1.61 -1.99
N ILE A 134 3.33 -0.49 -2.37
CA ILE A 134 3.13 0.87 -1.83
C ILE A 134 3.16 1.00 -0.29
N GLY A 135 3.65 -0.03 0.42
CA GLY A 135 3.65 -0.12 1.88
C GLY A 135 4.49 0.97 2.53
N GLU A 136 5.60 1.37 1.90
CA GLU A 136 6.42 2.48 2.40
C GLU A 136 5.61 3.78 2.43
N ALA A 137 4.85 4.08 1.38
CA ALA A 137 4.08 5.30 1.34
C ALA A 137 3.03 5.33 2.47
N TYR A 138 2.31 4.21 2.68
CA TYR A 138 1.37 4.09 3.78
C TYR A 138 2.03 4.20 5.16
N SER A 139 3.28 3.78 5.31
CA SER A 139 4.02 3.93 6.57
C SER A 139 4.17 5.39 7.00
N TYR A 140 4.43 6.29 6.04
CA TYR A 140 4.51 7.72 6.30
C TYR A 140 3.14 8.33 6.59
N CYS A 141 2.05 7.72 6.10
CA CYS A 141 0.70 8.17 6.39
C CYS A 141 0.28 7.96 7.86
N ILE A 142 0.99 7.10 8.61
CA ILE A 142 0.74 6.88 10.04
C ILE A 142 1.04 8.15 10.85
N PHE A 143 2.01 8.96 10.42
CA PHE A 143 2.54 10.08 11.18
C PHE A 143 2.28 11.41 10.44
N ASP A 144 1.09 11.97 10.59
CA ASP A 144 0.77 13.28 10.01
C ASP A 144 1.60 14.40 10.65
N LYS A 145 1.87 15.47 9.89
CA LYS A 145 2.79 16.52 10.33
C LYS A 145 2.24 17.41 11.46
N VAL A 146 0.93 17.37 11.72
CA VAL A 146 0.30 18.19 12.77
C VAL A 146 0.58 17.55 14.12
N HIS A 147 0.38 16.24 14.23
CA HIS A 147 0.60 15.49 15.47
C HIS A 147 2.06 15.03 15.63
N PHE A 148 2.74 14.72 14.52
CA PHE A 148 4.09 14.15 14.50
C PHE A 148 5.06 14.97 13.65
N PRO A 149 5.32 16.25 13.99
CA PRO A 149 6.14 17.14 13.17
C PRO A 149 7.62 16.73 13.11
N ASN A 150 8.12 15.96 14.08
CA ASN A 150 9.51 15.51 14.11
C ASN A 150 9.65 14.10 13.54
N VAL A 151 10.08 13.99 12.27
CA VAL A 151 10.27 12.70 11.59
C VAL A 151 11.27 11.78 12.30
N SER A 152 12.23 12.33 13.04
CA SER A 152 13.28 11.52 13.69
C SER A 152 12.75 10.61 14.80
N THR A 153 11.53 10.82 15.30
CA THR A 153 10.95 10.03 16.40
C THR A 153 10.36 8.70 15.92
N HIS A 154 10.08 8.56 14.62
CA HIS A 154 9.35 7.42 14.07
C HIS A 154 9.94 6.87 12.78
N ILE A 155 10.88 7.57 12.14
CA ILE A 155 11.47 7.15 10.85
C ILE A 155 12.08 5.74 10.88
N GLN A 156 12.61 5.32 12.02
CA GLN A 156 13.25 4.01 12.16
C GLN A 156 12.24 2.83 12.06
N VAL A 157 10.94 3.08 12.21
CA VAL A 157 9.89 2.06 12.05
C VAL A 157 9.47 1.86 10.59
N VAL A 158 9.74 2.84 9.72
CA VAL A 158 9.33 2.79 8.30
C VAL A 158 9.88 1.58 7.54
N PRO A 159 11.16 1.20 7.66
CA PRO A 159 11.69 0.01 6.98
C PRO A 159 11.01 -1.28 7.44
N ASP A 160 10.64 -1.37 8.72
CA ASP A 160 9.94 -2.53 9.26
C ASP A 160 8.56 -2.67 8.60
N LEU A 161 7.83 -1.57 8.41
CA LEU A 161 6.52 -1.54 7.73
C LEU A 161 6.50 -2.08 6.29
N LEU A 162 7.62 -2.02 5.57
CA LEU A 162 7.76 -2.61 4.23
C LEU A 162 7.50 -4.12 4.23
N SER A 163 7.77 -4.79 5.35
CA SER A 163 7.66 -6.24 5.49
C SER A 163 6.29 -6.70 5.98
N PHE A 164 5.43 -5.77 6.41
CA PHE A 164 4.08 -6.05 6.92
C PHE A 164 3.10 -6.43 5.80
N TYR A 165 3.31 -5.91 4.59
CA TYR A 165 2.36 -6.02 3.49
C TYR A 165 2.64 -7.23 2.59
N LYS A 166 2.25 -8.43 3.03
CA LYS A 166 2.43 -9.69 2.30
C LYS A 166 1.07 -10.37 2.11
N GLU A 167 0.28 -9.87 1.16
CA GLU A 167 -1.03 -10.43 0.86
C GLU A 167 -0.88 -11.74 0.06
N ALA A 168 -1.75 -12.71 0.37
CA ALA A 168 -2.11 -13.79 -0.53
C ALA A 168 -3.62 -13.76 -0.71
N LEU A 169 -4.11 -13.49 -1.92
CA LEU A 169 -5.53 -13.56 -2.24
C LEU A 169 -5.87 -14.96 -2.77
N VAL A 170 -7.06 -15.44 -2.43
CA VAL A 170 -7.56 -16.75 -2.87
C VAL A 170 -7.59 -16.79 -4.40
N GLY A 171 -6.87 -17.76 -4.99
CA GLY A 171 -6.80 -17.98 -6.44
C GLY A 171 -5.70 -17.19 -7.15
N GLU A 172 -5.03 -16.25 -6.47
CA GLU A 172 -3.92 -15.49 -7.04
C GLU A 172 -2.60 -16.24 -6.81
N LYS A 173 -1.92 -16.63 -7.89
CA LYS A 173 -0.62 -17.35 -7.82
C LYS A 173 0.60 -16.45 -8.02
N ASN A 174 0.38 -15.19 -8.41
CA ASN A 174 1.41 -14.18 -8.65
C ASN A 174 1.61 -13.25 -7.46
N ASN A 175 1.57 -13.81 -6.25
CA ASN A 175 1.70 -13.06 -5.00
C ASN A 175 3.01 -13.39 -4.25
N PHE A 176 3.27 -12.62 -3.19
CA PHE A 176 4.49 -12.72 -2.41
C PHE A 176 4.71 -14.12 -1.81
N ILE A 177 3.66 -14.78 -1.30
CA ILE A 177 3.78 -16.09 -0.66
C ILE A 177 4.18 -17.16 -1.68
N HIS A 178 3.59 -17.16 -2.87
CA HIS A 178 3.96 -18.08 -3.95
C HIS A 178 5.38 -17.82 -4.47
N ASP A 179 5.76 -16.55 -4.64
CA ASP A 179 7.11 -16.18 -5.07
C ASP A 179 8.15 -16.58 -4.01
N ARG A 180 7.85 -16.38 -2.71
CA ARG A 180 8.70 -16.83 -1.59
C ARG A 180 8.83 -18.35 -1.54
N ALA A 181 7.73 -19.08 -1.64
CA ALA A 181 7.74 -20.55 -1.68
C ALA A 181 8.63 -21.08 -2.80
N ARG A 182 8.51 -20.50 -4.00
CA ARG A 182 9.32 -20.87 -5.16
C ARG A 182 10.83 -20.66 -4.94
N VAL A 183 11.25 -19.51 -4.41
CA VAL A 183 12.69 -19.21 -4.24
C VAL A 183 13.32 -19.89 -3.02
N THR A 184 12.51 -20.25 -2.02
CA THR A 184 12.96 -20.95 -0.81
C THR A 184 12.88 -22.47 -0.93
N GLY A 185 12.12 -22.98 -1.91
CA GLY A 185 11.83 -24.41 -2.04
C GLY A 185 10.92 -24.96 -0.94
N LYS A 186 10.24 -24.09 -0.18
CA LYS A 186 9.24 -24.44 0.83
C LYS A 186 7.87 -24.63 0.18
N ASP A 187 6.99 -25.35 0.86
CA ASP A 187 5.57 -25.32 0.51
C ASP A 187 4.91 -23.98 0.90
N ILE A 188 3.65 -23.81 0.49
CA ILE A 188 2.89 -22.58 0.72
C ILE A 188 2.60 -22.35 2.21
N GLU A 189 2.31 -23.41 2.95
CA GLU A 189 1.99 -23.33 4.38
C GLU A 189 3.21 -22.87 5.17
N ALA A 190 4.37 -23.49 4.96
CA ALA A 190 5.62 -23.10 5.59
C ALA A 190 6.03 -21.66 5.21
N SER A 191 5.82 -21.24 3.97
CA SER A 191 6.10 -19.86 3.53
C SER A 191 5.16 -18.82 4.16
N LEU A 192 3.91 -19.22 4.44
CA LEU A 192 2.95 -18.42 5.18
C LEU A 192 3.34 -18.30 6.65
N MET A 193 3.72 -19.42 7.30
CA MET A 193 4.17 -19.43 8.70
C MET A 193 5.41 -18.56 8.91
N ASP A 194 6.43 -18.69 8.06
CA ASP A 194 7.61 -17.81 8.06
C ASP A 194 7.20 -16.32 7.96
N THR A 195 6.20 -16.03 7.13
CA THR A 195 5.71 -14.67 6.92
C THR A 195 4.99 -14.13 8.16
N MET A 196 4.21 -14.96 8.85
CA MET A 196 3.57 -14.59 10.11
C MET A 196 4.60 -14.29 11.20
N GLU A 197 5.64 -15.11 11.33
CA GLU A 197 6.73 -14.89 12.27
C GLU A 197 7.45 -13.55 11.98
N ASP A 198 7.78 -13.27 10.71
CA ASP A 198 8.38 -11.99 10.31
C ASP A 198 7.53 -10.78 10.75
N VAL A 199 6.20 -10.88 10.62
CA VAL A 199 5.25 -9.81 10.98
C VAL A 199 5.16 -9.61 12.49
N VAL A 200 5.15 -10.69 13.27
CA VAL A 200 5.15 -10.60 14.74
C VAL A 200 6.42 -9.93 15.25
N ASP A 201 7.57 -10.35 14.74
CA ASP A 201 8.86 -9.79 15.14
C ASP A 201 8.98 -8.31 14.77
N LEU A 202 8.48 -7.92 13.60
CA LEU A 202 8.38 -6.53 13.14
C LEU A 202 7.55 -5.68 14.10
N VAL A 203 6.34 -6.11 14.47
CA VAL A 203 5.48 -5.35 15.38
C VAL A 203 6.15 -5.19 16.74
N ASN A 204 6.84 -6.21 17.22
CA ASN A 204 7.60 -6.15 18.48
C ASN A 204 8.78 -5.18 18.40
N ARG A 205 9.52 -5.15 17.29
CA ARG A 205 10.60 -4.17 17.07
C ARG A 205 10.07 -2.75 17.00
N ALA A 206 8.96 -2.52 16.28
CA ALA A 206 8.35 -1.19 16.19
C ALA A 206 8.00 -0.62 17.58
N ARG A 207 7.44 -1.45 18.47
CA ARG A 207 7.15 -1.10 19.88
C ARG A 207 8.39 -0.73 20.69
N GLN A 208 9.55 -1.32 20.36
CA GLN A 208 10.84 -1.00 20.98
C GLN A 208 11.50 0.24 20.38
N ILE A 209 11.29 0.50 19.08
CA ILE A 209 11.88 1.66 18.39
C ILE A 209 11.16 2.95 18.80
N LEU A 210 9.83 2.94 18.80
CA LEU A 210 9.04 4.11 19.18
C LEU A 210 9.18 4.35 20.67
N GLN A 211 9.63 5.55 21.05
CA GLN A 211 9.81 5.93 22.45
C GLN A 211 8.71 6.89 22.93
N GLY A 212 8.17 7.72 22.03
CA GLY A 212 7.09 8.66 22.33
C GLY A 212 5.74 7.96 22.48
N GLU A 213 4.97 8.38 23.49
CA GLU A 213 3.65 7.78 23.78
C GLU A 213 2.66 8.01 22.63
N GLY A 214 2.68 9.20 22.03
CA GLY A 214 1.82 9.51 20.88
C GLY A 214 2.15 8.64 19.67
N GLU A 215 3.44 8.45 19.35
CA GLU A 215 3.87 7.61 18.24
C GLU A 215 3.50 6.15 18.45
N LYS A 216 3.67 5.63 19.68
CA LYS A 216 3.23 4.27 20.04
C LYS A 216 1.73 4.11 19.87
N GLN A 217 0.93 5.07 20.34
CA GLN A 217 -0.52 5.02 20.20
C GLN A 217 -0.96 5.07 18.73
N ALA A 218 -0.34 5.94 17.91
CA ALA A 218 -0.58 5.99 16.48
C ALA A 218 -0.23 4.66 15.78
N TRP A 219 0.89 4.06 16.17
CA TRP A 219 1.31 2.75 15.69
C TRP A 219 0.30 1.64 16.02
N GLU A 220 -0.08 1.50 17.29
CA GLU A 220 -1.05 0.48 17.71
C GLU A 220 -2.42 0.71 17.05
N SER A 221 -2.85 1.97 16.98
CA SER A 221 -4.09 2.35 16.27
C SER A 221 -4.03 1.94 14.80
N PHE A 222 -2.90 2.15 14.12
CA PHE A 222 -2.71 1.72 12.74
C PHE A 222 -2.78 0.20 12.61
N ILE A 223 -2.05 -0.55 13.43
CA ILE A 223 -2.04 -2.03 13.35
C ILE A 223 -3.43 -2.61 13.58
N VAL A 224 -4.11 -2.20 14.65
CA VAL A 224 -5.48 -2.68 14.96
C VAL A 224 -6.45 -2.28 13.86
N GLY A 225 -6.37 -1.03 13.39
CA GLY A 225 -7.20 -0.50 12.33
C GLY A 225 -7.00 -1.22 11.00
N TYR A 226 -5.76 -1.54 10.65
CA TYR A 226 -5.41 -2.21 9.41
C TYR A 226 -5.81 -3.68 9.42
N VAL A 227 -5.68 -4.36 10.56
CA VAL A 227 -6.25 -5.70 10.74
C VAL A 227 -7.77 -5.63 10.58
N ALA A 228 -8.45 -4.72 11.29
CA ALA A 228 -9.90 -4.55 11.20
C ALA A 228 -10.36 -4.27 9.76
N PHE A 229 -9.63 -3.45 9.01
CA PHE A 229 -9.90 -3.21 7.58
C PHE A 229 -9.98 -4.50 6.77
N HIS A 230 -9.04 -5.43 6.97
CA HIS A 230 -9.03 -6.70 6.22
C HIS A 230 -10.23 -7.57 6.57
N PHE A 231 -10.67 -7.57 7.83
CA PHE A 231 -11.85 -8.33 8.27
C PHE A 231 -13.17 -7.76 7.75
N VAL A 232 -13.31 -6.42 7.70
CA VAL A 232 -14.58 -5.79 7.31
C VAL A 232 -14.69 -5.49 5.82
N SER A 233 -13.59 -5.53 5.09
CA SER A 233 -13.57 -5.25 3.66
C SER A 233 -14.01 -6.50 2.87
N PRO A 234 -15.10 -6.44 2.08
CA PRO A 234 -15.55 -7.56 1.24
C PRO A 234 -14.50 -8.01 0.22
N ARG A 235 -13.45 -7.19 -0.03
CA ARG A 235 -12.35 -7.52 -0.93
C ARG A 235 -11.62 -8.80 -0.51
N TYR A 236 -11.44 -9.01 0.79
CA TYR A 236 -10.60 -10.10 1.32
C TYR A 236 -11.36 -11.37 1.62
N LYS A 237 -12.71 -11.32 1.59
CA LYS A 237 -13.58 -12.49 1.80
C LYS A 237 -13.30 -13.27 3.09
N LEU A 238 -12.74 -12.60 4.11
CA LEU A 238 -12.40 -13.27 5.37
C LEU A 238 -13.65 -13.75 6.11
N GLU A 239 -14.82 -13.18 5.82
CA GLU A 239 -16.11 -13.70 6.31
C GLU A 239 -16.37 -15.16 5.89
N GLU A 240 -15.87 -15.60 4.73
CA GLU A 240 -16.03 -16.99 4.24
C GLU A 240 -15.34 -17.99 5.19
N LEU A 241 -14.21 -17.61 5.81
CA LEU A 241 -13.48 -18.46 6.76
C LEU A 241 -14.26 -18.74 8.06
N PHE A 242 -15.22 -17.89 8.39
CA PHE A 242 -16.05 -18.04 9.59
C PHE A 242 -17.42 -18.64 9.30
N ASN A 243 -17.83 -18.66 8.03
CA ASN A 243 -19.12 -19.22 7.60
C ASN A 243 -19.05 -20.72 7.29
N ASP A 244 -17.86 -21.28 7.05
CA ASP A 244 -17.64 -22.73 6.86
C ASP A 244 -17.34 -23.49 8.17
N ALA A 245 -17.55 -22.85 9.33
CA ALA A 245 -17.31 -23.42 10.66
C ALA A 245 -18.57 -24.01 11.34
N GLU A 246 -19.68 -24.15 10.59
CA GLU A 246 -20.89 -24.89 10.99
C GLU A 246 -21.05 -26.19 10.17
#